data_AF-A0A2V8SYR3-F1
#
_entry.id   AF-A0A2V8SYR3-F1
#
_cell.length_a   1.000
_cell.length_b   1.000
_cell.length_c   1.000
_cell.angle_alpha   90.00
_cell.angle_beta   90.00
_cell.angle_gamma   90.00
#
_symmetry.space_group_name_H-M   'P 1'
#
loop_
_entity.id
_entity.type
_entity.pdbx_description
1 polymer ?
#
loop_
_entity_poly.entity_id
_entity_poly.type
_entity_poly.pdbx_seq_one_letter_code
_entity_poly.pdbx_strand_id
1 'polypeptide(L)'
;MHKRSRYGPTAAGWKIPDRRKHVRDCFGSSEKSVVRLRSNGTLDPKFVSGLGPQGSAAALRFIIPHNGKYILGGTFDTFNTSARTSIVSISNTTKAPVDFDGDGKTDWAIARHYGGEGPWTYWINLSSDGSIVTFNFGTFTADALQPGDYDGDGMTDIAHWRGVQSLGGAPVGYWIQLSSTDTVKFIPFGQGGDAPVGAEDYDGDGKDDMATWRIPGPGAGVGQGTWFYRGSFNNPNGNITYIPFGMRYGDQADQADRPVIGDFDGDGKADFRIRRRADMTVATSNTQAIWYTLTASGTWSVDYFGWNADRSLAGDYDGDGKTDMAIARNFNIGVIPATWYIRSTSGSADKQFNWGLGGVDQVAQGDYDGDGITDPTVYRRGGENNYYVLRSTDNSMQVFHWGKDDVDCGPACDIAVATYNSR
;
A
#
# COMPACT_ATOMS: atom_id res chain seq x y z
N MET A 1 -60.17 16.00 12.79
CA MET A 1 -59.40 15.05 13.62
C MET A 1 -57.92 15.15 13.25
N HIS A 2 -57.11 15.77 14.11
CA HIS A 2 -55.65 15.80 13.96
C HIS A 2 -55.06 14.42 14.23
N LYS A 3 -54.26 13.88 13.31
CA LYS A 3 -53.27 12.85 13.62
C LYS A 3 -51.89 13.52 13.65
N ARG A 4 -51.30 13.57 14.85
CA ARG A 4 -49.97 14.11 15.11
C ARG A 4 -48.90 13.20 14.49
N SER A 5 -47.97 13.80 13.75
CA SER A 5 -46.66 13.25 13.44
C SER A 5 -45.86 13.10 14.75
N ARG A 6 -45.31 11.91 15.02
CA ARG A 6 -44.24 11.70 16.00
C ARG A 6 -42.97 11.34 15.21
N TYR A 7 -42.21 12.34 14.80
CA TYR A 7 -40.79 12.19 14.51
C TYR A 7 -40.08 13.36 15.18
N GLY A 8 -39.30 13.05 16.21
CA GLY A 8 -38.33 13.99 16.77
C GLY A 8 -37.11 14.11 15.85
N PRO A 9 -36.28 15.16 16.00
CA PRO A 9 -35.16 15.43 15.12
C PRO A 9 -34.06 14.38 15.33
N THR A 10 -33.72 13.62 14.28
CA THR A 10 -32.54 12.75 14.26
C THR A 10 -31.36 13.52 13.68
N ALA A 11 -30.26 13.60 14.43
CA ALA A 11 -29.00 14.11 13.94
C ALA A 11 -28.45 13.21 12.81
N ALA A 12 -27.95 13.85 11.75
CA ALA A 12 -27.19 13.29 10.62
C ALA A 12 -27.84 12.15 9.80
N GLY A 13 -28.39 12.50 8.63
CA GLY A 13 -28.04 11.90 7.33
C GLY A 13 -28.28 10.42 6.98
N TRP A 14 -28.66 9.53 7.89
CA TRP A 14 -28.73 8.09 7.59
C TRP A 14 -30.15 7.62 7.19
N LYS A 15 -30.24 6.77 6.17
CA LYS A 15 -31.48 6.03 5.82
C LYS A 15 -31.23 4.53 5.89
N ILE A 16 -32.04 3.83 6.68
CA ILE A 16 -32.20 2.36 6.62
C ILE A 16 -33.44 2.09 5.75
N PRO A 17 -33.31 1.52 4.54
CA PRO A 17 -34.47 1.29 3.69
C PRO A 17 -35.35 0.15 4.21
N ASP A 18 -36.66 0.39 4.17
CA ASP A 18 -37.70 -0.59 4.49
C ASP A 18 -37.68 -1.78 3.51
N ARG A 19 -38.13 -2.95 3.99
CA ARG A 19 -37.97 -4.34 3.51
C ARG A 19 -38.43 -4.67 2.07
N ARG A 20 -38.62 -3.69 1.18
CA ARG A 20 -39.10 -3.92 -0.20
C ARG A 20 -38.23 -3.37 -1.31
N LYS A 21 -37.09 -2.74 -1.00
CA LYS A 21 -36.09 -2.42 -2.03
C LYS A 21 -34.75 -2.99 -1.59
N HIS A 22 -34.32 -4.02 -2.30
CA HIS A 22 -32.93 -4.46 -2.26
C HIS A 22 -32.04 -3.25 -2.48
N VAL A 23 -31.13 -2.98 -1.54
CA VAL A 23 -30.05 -1.99 -1.69
C VAL A 23 -29.05 -2.43 -2.77
N ARG A 24 -29.23 -3.63 -3.34
CA ARG A 24 -28.41 -4.21 -4.40
C ARG A 24 -28.30 -3.35 -5.67
N ASP A 25 -29.24 -2.43 -5.92
CA ASP A 25 -29.28 -1.62 -7.16
C ASP A 25 -29.34 -0.10 -6.91
N CYS A 26 -28.82 0.38 -5.79
CA CYS A 26 -28.67 1.83 -5.63
C CYS A 26 -27.37 2.26 -6.33
N PHE A 27 -27.47 3.11 -7.36
CA PHE A 27 -26.36 3.82 -8.02
C PHE A 27 -25.58 3.12 -9.14
N GLY A 28 -26.03 1.96 -9.64
CA GLY A 28 -25.51 1.38 -10.89
C GLY A 28 -24.07 0.84 -10.83
N SER A 29 -23.52 0.63 -9.63
CA SER A 29 -22.23 -0.05 -9.43
C SER A 29 -22.46 -1.46 -8.86
N SER A 30 -21.64 -2.42 -9.30
CA SER A 30 -21.58 -3.76 -8.75
C SER A 30 -21.32 -3.76 -7.23
N GLU A 31 -22.15 -4.50 -6.50
CA GLU A 31 -21.87 -5.14 -5.19
C GLU A 31 -21.30 -4.28 -4.03
N LYS A 32 -21.85 -3.10 -3.75
CA LYS A 32 -21.54 -2.39 -2.47
C LYS A 32 -22.65 -2.62 -1.42
N SER A 33 -22.36 -3.44 -0.40
CA SER A 33 -23.30 -3.80 0.68
C SER A 33 -23.52 -2.70 1.73
N VAL A 34 -22.58 -1.76 1.84
CA VAL A 34 -22.65 -0.56 2.69
C VAL A 34 -22.08 0.62 1.92
N VAL A 35 -22.74 1.76 1.95
CA VAL A 35 -22.27 2.98 1.31
C VAL A 35 -22.40 4.17 2.25
N ARG A 36 -21.47 5.12 2.15
CA ARG A 36 -21.59 6.42 2.79
C ARG A 36 -22.08 7.43 1.76
N LEU A 37 -22.94 8.34 2.22
CA LEU A 37 -23.38 9.49 1.44
C LEU A 37 -22.74 10.75 2.02
N ARG A 38 -22.39 11.68 1.15
CA ARG A 38 -22.02 13.04 1.52
C ARG A 38 -23.24 13.80 2.05
N SER A 39 -23.01 14.94 2.70
CA SER A 39 -24.08 15.80 3.23
C SER A 39 -25.05 16.32 2.16
N ASN A 40 -24.60 16.39 0.90
CA ASN A 40 -25.39 16.76 -0.27
C ASN A 40 -26.20 15.57 -0.87
N GLY A 41 -26.11 14.37 -0.28
CA GLY A 41 -26.82 13.17 -0.72
C GLY A 41 -26.17 12.40 -1.88
N THR A 42 -25.01 12.84 -2.40
CA THR A 42 -24.25 12.05 -3.38
C THR A 42 -23.50 10.92 -2.69
N LEU A 43 -23.17 9.85 -3.44
CA LEU A 43 -22.27 8.82 -2.96
C LEU A 43 -20.95 9.45 -2.52
N ASP A 44 -20.39 8.97 -1.42
CA ASP A 44 -19.04 9.31 -1.03
C ASP A 44 -18.06 8.27 -1.59
N PRO A 45 -17.30 8.59 -2.66
CA PRO A 45 -16.39 7.64 -3.29
C PRO A 45 -15.25 7.23 -2.36
N LYS A 46 -14.91 8.08 -1.37
CA LYS A 46 -13.86 7.83 -0.37
C LYS A 46 -14.23 6.78 0.69
N PHE A 47 -15.45 6.24 0.65
CA PHE A 47 -15.89 5.23 1.59
C PHE A 47 -15.74 3.84 1.00
N VAL A 48 -14.70 3.14 1.46
CA VAL A 48 -14.41 1.75 1.11
C VAL A 48 -15.02 0.85 2.18
N SER A 49 -16.08 0.13 1.82
CA SER A 49 -16.74 -0.84 2.71
C SER A 49 -16.32 -2.29 2.48
N GLY A 50 -15.45 -2.53 1.50
CA GLY A 50 -15.16 -3.86 0.96
C GLY A 50 -16.43 -4.55 0.45
N LEU A 51 -16.44 -5.88 0.52
CA LEU A 51 -17.60 -6.71 0.17
C LEU A 51 -18.75 -6.57 1.18
N GLY A 52 -18.45 -6.11 2.39
CA GLY A 52 -19.39 -5.89 3.49
C GLY A 52 -19.86 -7.19 4.16
N PRO A 53 -21.01 -7.16 4.86
CA PRO A 53 -21.55 -8.32 5.56
C PRO A 53 -22.11 -9.35 4.57
N GLN A 54 -21.69 -10.60 4.73
CA GLN A 54 -22.05 -11.73 3.88
C GLN A 54 -22.68 -12.87 4.71
N GLY A 55 -23.32 -13.80 4.01
CA GLY A 55 -24.07 -14.91 4.62
C GLY A 55 -25.49 -15.04 4.06
N SER A 56 -26.09 -16.21 4.24
CA SER A 56 -27.41 -16.53 3.66
C SER A 56 -28.55 -15.64 4.18
N ALA A 57 -28.37 -15.07 5.38
CA ALA A 57 -29.30 -14.14 6.02
C ALA A 57 -28.65 -12.77 6.35
N ALA A 58 -27.64 -12.37 5.58
CA ALA A 58 -26.91 -11.12 5.79
C ALA A 58 -27.84 -9.90 5.76
N ALA A 59 -27.92 -9.15 6.86
CA ALA A 59 -28.72 -7.96 6.99
C ALA A 59 -28.23 -7.06 8.12
N LEU A 60 -27.86 -5.83 7.78
CA LEU A 60 -27.55 -4.78 8.75
C LEU A 60 -28.81 -4.29 9.46
N ARG A 61 -28.63 -3.87 10.71
CA ARG A 61 -29.67 -3.36 11.61
C ARG A 61 -29.31 -1.98 12.16
N PHE A 62 -28.03 -1.75 12.42
CA PHE A 62 -27.55 -0.45 12.84
C PHE A 62 -26.13 -0.21 12.33
N ILE A 63 -25.82 1.06 12.17
CA ILE A 63 -24.47 1.58 11.94
C ILE A 63 -24.35 2.76 12.91
N ILE A 64 -23.36 2.72 13.80
CA ILE A 64 -23.11 3.79 14.76
C ILE A 64 -21.66 4.25 14.64
N PRO A 65 -21.41 5.57 14.52
CA PRO A 65 -20.06 6.09 14.69
C PRO A 65 -19.57 5.82 16.12
N HIS A 66 -18.34 5.37 16.27
CA HIS A 66 -17.71 5.11 17.56
C HIS A 66 -16.19 5.24 17.44
N ASN A 67 -15.60 6.25 18.12
CA ASN A 67 -14.15 6.49 18.17
C ASN A 67 -13.46 6.47 16.79
N GLY A 68 -13.96 7.27 15.84
CA GLY A 68 -13.40 7.33 14.47
C GLY A 68 -13.73 6.13 13.57
N LYS A 69 -14.29 5.05 14.12
CA LYS A 69 -14.77 3.87 13.40
C LYS A 69 -16.31 3.88 13.30
N TYR A 70 -16.86 2.89 12.61
CA TYR A 70 -18.28 2.61 12.50
C TYR A 70 -18.54 1.21 13.01
N ILE A 71 -19.39 1.07 14.03
CA ILE A 71 -19.87 -0.23 14.47
C ILE A 71 -21.12 -0.57 13.66
N LEU A 72 -21.04 -1.65 12.91
CA LEU A 72 -22.12 -2.23 12.14
C LEU A 72 -22.65 -3.43 12.90
N GLY A 73 -23.96 -3.48 13.10
CA GLY A 73 -24.61 -4.62 13.74
C GLY A 73 -25.76 -5.16 12.92
N GLY A 74 -25.97 -6.47 12.96
CA GLY A 74 -26.95 -7.16 12.15
C GLY A 74 -26.94 -8.68 12.29
N THR A 75 -27.46 -9.35 11.27
CA THR A 75 -27.33 -10.80 11.08
C THR A 75 -26.39 -11.01 9.91
N PHE A 76 -25.23 -11.63 10.10
CA PHE A 76 -24.28 -11.99 9.04
C PHE A 76 -23.30 -13.01 9.59
N ASP A 77 -22.77 -13.87 8.71
CA ASP A 77 -21.87 -14.97 9.05
C ASP A 77 -20.40 -14.53 8.92
N THR A 78 -20.14 -13.65 7.95
CA THR A 78 -18.83 -13.08 7.66
C THR A 78 -18.95 -11.59 7.32
N PHE A 79 -17.85 -10.86 7.43
CA PHE A 79 -17.70 -9.50 6.93
C PHE A 79 -16.38 -9.43 6.17
N ASN A 80 -16.40 -9.02 4.89
CA ASN A 80 -15.25 -9.13 3.99
C ASN A 80 -14.62 -10.53 4.05
N THR A 81 -15.44 -11.57 3.93
CA THR A 81 -15.06 -13.00 4.02
C THR A 81 -14.56 -13.50 5.39
N SER A 82 -14.12 -12.61 6.28
CA SER A 82 -13.69 -12.94 7.64
C SER A 82 -14.85 -13.33 8.54
N ALA A 83 -14.69 -14.40 9.34
CA ALA A 83 -15.68 -14.86 10.30
C ALA A 83 -15.93 -13.81 11.39
N ARG A 84 -17.00 -13.02 11.22
CA ARG A 84 -17.46 -11.98 12.13
C ARG A 84 -18.97 -12.13 12.20
N THR A 85 -19.48 -12.55 13.36
CA THR A 85 -20.92 -12.74 13.53
C THR A 85 -21.54 -11.53 14.19
N SER A 86 -22.58 -11.01 13.54
CA SER A 86 -23.53 -10.01 14.07
C SER A 86 -23.02 -8.61 14.39
N ILE A 87 -21.77 -8.39 14.77
CA ILE A 87 -21.23 -7.05 15.06
C ILE A 87 -19.80 -6.96 14.50
N VAL A 88 -19.51 -5.87 13.82
CA VAL A 88 -18.17 -5.55 13.31
C VAL A 88 -17.91 -4.04 13.50
N SER A 89 -16.67 -3.68 13.77
CA SER A 89 -16.20 -2.31 13.63
C SER A 89 -15.46 -2.17 12.31
N ILE A 90 -15.84 -1.21 11.48
CA ILE A 90 -15.09 -0.83 10.28
C ILE A 90 -14.51 0.56 10.47
N SER A 91 -13.28 0.80 10.08
CA SER A 91 -12.80 2.16 9.87
C SER A 91 -13.19 2.63 8.47
N ASN A 92 -13.29 3.95 8.29
CA ASN A 92 -13.27 4.56 6.96
C ASN A 92 -11.85 5.05 6.65
N THR A 93 -10.84 4.42 7.22
CA THR A 93 -9.48 4.80 6.94
C THR A 93 -9.12 4.04 5.66
N THR A 94 -8.76 4.78 4.63
CA THR A 94 -7.89 4.23 3.59
C THR A 94 -6.70 3.61 4.31
N LYS A 95 -6.25 2.45 3.84
CA LYS A 95 -5.11 1.79 4.45
C LYS A 95 -3.90 2.69 4.22
N ALA A 96 -3.40 3.33 5.26
CA ALA A 96 -2.21 4.15 5.14
C ALA A 96 -0.98 3.23 5.07
N PRO A 97 0.05 3.56 4.30
CA PRO A 97 1.31 2.83 4.34
C PRO A 97 1.83 2.83 5.77
N VAL A 98 2.14 1.65 6.31
CA VAL A 98 2.87 1.54 7.58
C VAL A 98 2.12 2.18 8.78
N ASP A 99 0.83 1.85 8.90
CA ASP A 99 -0.02 2.12 10.07
C ASP A 99 0.08 0.93 11.05
N PHE A 100 0.92 0.99 12.08
CA PHE A 100 1.16 -0.08 13.06
C PHE A 100 0.17 -0.07 14.23
N ASP A 101 -0.60 0.99 14.44
CA ASP A 101 -1.59 1.09 15.53
C ASP A 101 -3.05 1.13 15.06
N GLY A 102 -3.28 1.10 13.75
CA GLY A 102 -4.57 1.00 13.11
C GLY A 102 -5.42 2.27 13.28
N ASP A 103 -4.78 3.43 13.41
CA ASP A 103 -5.43 4.73 13.52
C ASP A 103 -5.77 5.36 12.16
N GLY A 104 -5.28 4.78 11.07
CA GLY A 104 -5.48 5.24 9.71
C GLY A 104 -4.47 6.27 9.22
N LYS A 105 -3.34 6.44 9.92
CA LYS A 105 -2.23 7.31 9.51
C LYS A 105 -0.96 6.49 9.34
N THR A 106 -0.06 7.02 8.53
CA THR A 106 1.30 6.48 8.44
C THR A 106 2.08 6.81 9.70
N ASP A 107 2.63 5.79 10.35
CA ASP A 107 3.51 5.95 11.49
C ASP A 107 4.92 6.39 11.09
N TRP A 108 5.60 7.08 12.00
CA TRP A 108 7.00 7.46 11.81
C TRP A 108 7.88 6.26 12.13
N ALA A 109 8.17 5.46 11.10
CA ALA A 109 8.86 4.20 11.26
C ALA A 109 10.16 4.13 10.46
N ILE A 110 11.25 3.80 11.16
CA ILE A 110 12.53 3.43 10.55
C ILE A 110 12.91 1.99 10.92
N ALA A 111 13.56 1.30 9.99
CA ALA A 111 14.31 0.08 10.24
C ALA A 111 15.80 0.42 10.20
N ARG A 112 16.47 0.26 11.34
CA ARG A 112 17.91 0.50 11.50
C ARG A 112 18.70 -0.79 11.31
N HIS A 113 19.85 -0.69 10.65
CA HIS A 113 20.82 -1.78 10.59
C HIS A 113 22.24 -1.30 10.91
N TYR A 114 23.06 -2.14 11.52
CA TYR A 114 24.42 -1.76 11.95
C TYR A 114 25.55 -2.23 11.01
N GLY A 115 25.19 -2.80 9.85
CA GLY A 115 26.13 -3.51 8.99
C GLY A 115 26.46 -4.90 9.55
N GLY A 116 26.60 -5.90 8.68
CA GLY A 116 26.73 -7.31 9.08
C GLY A 116 25.39 -8.05 9.12
N GLU A 117 25.41 -9.33 9.52
CA GLU A 117 24.29 -10.29 9.38
C GLU A 117 23.28 -10.25 10.55
N GLY A 118 23.26 -9.18 11.34
CA GLY A 118 22.34 -9.01 12.46
C GLY A 118 20.90 -8.69 12.05
N PRO A 119 19.95 -8.67 13.01
CA PRO A 119 18.59 -8.25 12.75
C PRO A 119 18.51 -6.75 12.45
N TRP A 120 17.39 -6.36 11.87
CA TRP A 120 16.97 -4.97 11.84
C TRP A 120 16.45 -4.57 13.21
N THR A 121 16.74 -3.34 13.63
CA THR A 121 16.12 -2.73 14.82
C THR A 121 15.07 -1.73 14.35
N TYR A 122 13.81 -2.00 14.63
CA TYR A 122 12.72 -1.11 14.30
C TYR A 122 12.54 -0.04 15.37
N TRP A 123 12.27 1.18 14.92
CA TRP A 123 11.88 2.32 15.76
C TRP A 123 10.65 2.97 15.16
N ILE A 124 9.53 2.83 15.86
CA ILE A 124 8.22 3.27 15.40
C ILE A 124 7.68 4.29 16.40
N ASN A 125 7.34 5.48 15.93
CA ASN A 125 6.55 6.45 16.68
C ASN A 125 5.10 6.32 16.24
N LEU A 126 4.23 5.88 17.13
CA LEU A 126 2.81 5.68 16.86
C LEU A 126 2.11 7.03 16.67
N SER A 127 1.41 7.22 15.55
CA SER A 127 0.75 8.48 15.19
C SER A 127 -0.39 8.86 16.11
N SER A 128 -1.01 7.87 16.78
CA SER A 128 -2.16 8.11 17.65
C SER A 128 -1.82 8.84 18.95
N ASP A 129 -0.66 8.54 19.55
CA ASP A 129 -0.28 9.04 20.87
C ASP A 129 1.21 9.41 21.05
N GLY A 130 2.05 9.16 20.05
CA GLY A 130 3.48 9.44 20.05
C GLY A 130 4.33 8.42 20.83
N SER A 131 3.74 7.32 21.29
CA SER A 131 4.46 6.25 21.96
C SER A 131 5.47 5.58 21.03
N ILE A 132 6.55 5.06 21.61
CA ILE A 132 7.67 4.51 20.85
C ILE A 132 7.71 3.00 21.03
N VAL A 133 7.60 2.28 19.91
CA VAL A 133 7.75 0.83 19.84
C VAL A 133 9.10 0.49 19.22
N THR A 134 9.82 -0.43 19.86
CA THR A 134 11.11 -0.94 19.36
C THR A 134 11.20 -2.44 19.53
N PHE A 135 11.75 -3.12 18.53
CA PHE A 135 12.04 -4.56 18.57
C PHE A 135 13.05 -4.91 17.48
N ASN A 136 13.59 -6.12 17.56
CA ASN A 136 14.54 -6.65 16.58
C ASN A 136 13.89 -7.75 15.75
N PHE A 137 14.05 -7.71 14.43
CA PHE A 137 13.49 -8.73 13.55
C PHE A 137 14.36 -8.99 12.31
N GLY A 138 14.33 -10.24 11.86
CA GLY A 138 14.97 -10.69 10.62
C GLY A 138 16.49 -10.66 10.57
N THR A 139 17.03 -10.47 9.37
CA THR A 139 18.45 -10.56 9.03
C THR A 139 18.80 -9.59 7.90
N PHE A 140 19.51 -8.51 8.21
CA PHE A 140 19.79 -7.39 7.29
C PHE A 140 20.34 -7.81 5.92
N THR A 141 21.27 -8.75 5.88
CA THR A 141 21.95 -9.16 4.64
C THR A 141 21.15 -10.12 3.76
N ALA A 142 20.05 -10.68 4.27
CA ALA A 142 19.27 -11.72 3.58
C ALA A 142 17.80 -11.32 3.34
N ASP A 143 17.30 -10.36 4.13
CA ASP A 143 15.89 -10.01 4.18
C ASP A 143 15.62 -8.67 3.51
N ALA A 144 14.58 -8.64 2.69
CA ALA A 144 13.97 -7.41 2.19
C ALA A 144 12.72 -7.10 3.01
N LEU A 145 12.54 -5.82 3.37
CA LEU A 145 11.37 -5.35 4.12
C LEU A 145 10.09 -5.49 3.27
N GLN A 146 9.03 -6.00 3.87
CA GLN A 146 7.72 -6.26 3.28
C GLN A 146 6.58 -5.97 4.28
N PRO A 147 6.52 -4.78 4.90
CA PRO A 147 5.46 -4.48 5.86
C PRO A 147 4.07 -4.49 5.19
N GLY A 148 3.08 -5.06 5.86
CA GLY A 148 1.70 -5.14 5.40
C GLY A 148 0.79 -5.81 6.44
N ASP A 149 -0.52 -5.62 6.36
CA ASP A 149 -1.52 -6.26 7.24
C ASP A 149 -1.90 -7.64 6.69
N TYR A 150 -1.17 -8.69 7.08
CA TYR A 150 -1.35 -10.06 6.58
C TYR A 150 -2.40 -10.86 7.36
N ASP A 151 -2.82 -10.41 8.53
CA ASP A 151 -3.84 -11.09 9.34
C ASP A 151 -5.23 -10.43 9.33
N GLY A 152 -5.34 -9.22 8.78
CA GLY A 152 -6.56 -8.47 8.55
C GLY A 152 -7.09 -7.77 9.79
N ASP A 153 -6.22 -7.41 10.73
CA ASP A 153 -6.59 -6.67 11.94
C ASP A 153 -6.60 -5.15 11.75
N GLY A 154 -6.17 -4.68 10.57
CA GLY A 154 -6.10 -3.27 10.20
C GLY A 154 -4.83 -2.58 10.68
N MET A 155 -3.86 -3.32 11.23
CA MET A 155 -2.52 -2.84 11.57
C MET A 155 -1.49 -3.48 10.63
N THR A 156 -0.41 -2.75 10.39
CA THR A 156 0.71 -3.22 9.60
C THR A 156 1.48 -4.27 10.41
N ASP A 157 1.64 -5.47 9.86
CA ASP A 157 2.58 -6.44 10.40
C ASP A 157 4.01 -6.12 9.96
N ILE A 158 4.96 -6.48 10.81
CA ILE A 158 6.37 -6.44 10.43
C ILE A 158 6.69 -7.73 9.69
N ALA A 159 7.06 -7.59 8.43
CA ALA A 159 7.34 -8.74 7.61
C ALA A 159 8.55 -8.55 6.72
N HIS A 160 9.27 -9.64 6.50
CA HIS A 160 10.42 -9.72 5.63
C HIS A 160 10.27 -10.86 4.64
N TRP A 161 10.76 -10.64 3.42
CA TRP A 161 11.01 -11.73 2.49
C TRP A 161 12.49 -12.08 2.46
N ARG A 162 12.79 -13.37 2.68
CA ARG A 162 14.14 -13.92 2.63
C ARG A 162 14.37 -14.63 1.32
N GLY A 163 15.23 -14.07 0.46
CA GLY A 163 15.49 -14.60 -0.88
C GLY A 163 16.63 -15.61 -0.98
N VAL A 164 17.40 -15.79 0.10
CA VAL A 164 18.52 -16.74 0.15
C VAL A 164 18.47 -17.54 1.44
N GLN A 165 18.95 -18.79 1.40
CA GLN A 165 19.16 -19.51 2.65
C GLN A 165 20.23 -18.78 3.47
N SER A 166 19.85 -18.28 4.64
CA SER A 166 20.76 -17.49 5.49
C SER A 166 21.67 -18.39 6.34
N LEU A 167 22.64 -17.77 7.02
CA LEU A 167 23.39 -18.46 8.08
C LEU A 167 22.43 -19.13 9.07
N GLY A 168 22.73 -20.37 9.44
CA GLY A 168 21.86 -21.21 10.27
C GLY A 168 20.81 -22.03 9.50
N GLY A 169 20.77 -21.91 8.16
CA GLY A 169 19.95 -22.77 7.30
C GLY A 169 18.50 -22.34 7.15
N ALA A 170 18.14 -21.11 7.57
CA ALA A 170 16.77 -20.63 7.51
C ALA A 170 16.25 -20.59 6.05
N PRO A 171 15.06 -21.13 5.78
CA PRO A 171 14.55 -21.28 4.42
C PRO A 171 14.14 -19.95 3.76
N VAL A 172 14.05 -20.00 2.43
CA VAL A 172 13.43 -18.95 1.61
C VAL A 172 11.94 -18.85 1.92
N GLY A 173 11.45 -17.62 2.10
CA GLY A 173 10.05 -17.38 2.42
C GLY A 173 9.80 -16.06 3.14
N TYR A 174 8.53 -15.86 3.50
CA TYR A 174 8.10 -14.74 4.32
C TYR A 174 8.21 -15.08 5.80
N TRP A 175 8.69 -14.11 6.57
CA TRP A 175 8.76 -14.12 8.02
C TRP A 175 7.97 -12.91 8.49
N ILE A 176 6.89 -13.15 9.24
CA ILE A 176 5.89 -12.12 9.58
C ILE A 176 5.70 -12.14 11.09
N GLN A 177 5.91 -11.01 11.76
CA GLN A 177 5.53 -10.80 13.15
C GLN A 177 4.11 -10.22 13.15
N LEU A 178 3.14 -11.03 13.56
CA LEU A 178 1.73 -10.64 13.54
C LEU A 178 1.42 -9.60 14.64
N SER A 179 0.86 -8.45 14.26
CA SER A 179 0.40 -7.37 15.14
C SER A 179 -0.59 -7.87 16.19
N SER A 180 -1.55 -8.70 15.78
CA SER A 180 -2.66 -9.15 16.63
C SER A 180 -2.26 -10.12 17.74
N THR A 181 -1.15 -10.85 17.59
CA THR A 181 -0.75 -11.94 18.50
C THR A 181 0.68 -11.85 19.02
N ASP A 182 1.51 -10.97 18.46
CA ASP A 182 2.94 -10.88 18.73
C ASP A 182 3.68 -12.21 18.48
N THR A 183 3.23 -12.96 17.46
CA THR A 183 3.86 -14.24 17.07
C THR A 183 4.52 -14.17 15.70
N VAL A 184 5.67 -14.84 15.57
CA VAL A 184 6.35 -15.01 14.29
C VAL A 184 5.69 -16.15 13.51
N LYS A 185 5.24 -15.84 12.30
CA LYS A 185 4.76 -16.78 11.31
C LYS A 185 5.77 -16.92 10.17
N PHE A 186 6.20 -18.14 9.91
CA PHE A 186 6.98 -18.47 8.72
C PHE A 186 6.07 -19.02 7.62
N ILE A 187 6.24 -18.52 6.40
CA ILE A 187 5.51 -18.98 5.22
C ILE A 187 6.50 -19.30 4.10
N PRO A 188 6.63 -20.57 3.67
CA PRO A 188 7.49 -20.93 2.56
C PRO A 188 6.88 -20.45 1.25
N PHE A 189 7.44 -19.38 0.67
CA PHE A 189 6.94 -18.75 -0.56
C PHE A 189 8.05 -18.04 -1.34
N GLY A 190 8.05 -18.24 -2.66
CA GLY A 190 9.13 -17.82 -3.54
C GLY A 190 10.31 -18.79 -3.54
N GLN A 191 11.34 -18.45 -4.30
CA GLN A 191 12.60 -19.20 -4.38
C GLN A 191 13.81 -18.26 -4.52
N GLY A 192 15.01 -18.83 -4.44
CA GLY A 192 16.24 -18.09 -4.69
C GLY A 192 16.27 -17.47 -6.09
N GLY A 193 16.57 -16.17 -6.15
CA GLY A 193 16.61 -15.37 -7.38
C GLY A 193 15.32 -14.62 -7.71
N ASP A 194 14.25 -14.83 -6.94
CA ASP A 194 13.07 -13.95 -6.99
C ASP A 194 13.40 -12.59 -6.36
N ALA A 195 12.61 -11.57 -6.67
CA ALA A 195 12.57 -10.32 -5.92
C ALA A 195 11.20 -10.22 -5.24
N PRO A 196 11.09 -9.75 -4.00
CA PRO A 196 9.78 -9.51 -3.43
C PRO A 196 9.14 -8.33 -4.12
N VAL A 197 7.83 -8.37 -4.23
CA VAL A 197 7.04 -7.21 -4.64
C VAL A 197 6.09 -6.91 -3.51
N GLY A 198 5.98 -5.62 -3.15
CA GLY A 198 5.37 -5.17 -1.89
C GLY A 198 4.05 -5.85 -1.56
N ALA A 199 3.79 -5.96 -0.26
CA ALA A 199 2.63 -6.64 0.28
C ALA A 199 1.35 -5.87 -0.06
N GLU A 200 0.40 -6.55 -0.69
CA GLU A 200 -0.83 -5.95 -1.17
C GLU A 200 -1.95 -7.00 -1.26
N ASP A 201 -3.20 -6.60 -1.06
CA ASP A 201 -4.42 -7.36 -1.28
C ASP A 201 -4.63 -7.63 -2.78
N TYR A 202 -4.07 -8.74 -3.25
CA TYR A 202 -4.16 -9.18 -4.64
C TYR A 202 -5.45 -9.97 -4.92
N ASP A 203 -6.13 -10.48 -3.89
CA ASP A 203 -7.34 -11.28 -4.04
C ASP A 203 -8.66 -10.59 -3.63
N GLY A 204 -8.58 -9.42 -2.99
CA GLY A 204 -9.67 -8.51 -2.63
C GLY A 204 -10.36 -8.85 -1.31
N ASP A 205 -9.67 -9.49 -0.37
CA ASP A 205 -10.23 -9.91 0.92
C ASP A 205 -9.98 -8.94 2.08
N GLY A 206 -9.21 -7.88 1.82
CA GLY A 206 -8.84 -6.83 2.76
C GLY A 206 -7.51 -7.07 3.48
N LYS A 207 -6.82 -8.19 3.22
CA LYS A 207 -5.49 -8.48 3.78
C LYS A 207 -4.42 -8.25 2.73
N ASP A 208 -3.23 -7.89 3.16
CA ASP A 208 -2.07 -7.89 2.27
C ASP A 208 -1.61 -9.33 2.04
N ASP A 209 -1.36 -9.64 0.77
CA ASP A 209 -0.88 -10.92 0.31
C ASP A 209 0.62 -10.85 0.00
N MET A 210 1.26 -12.02 0.03
CA MET A 210 2.67 -12.16 -0.31
C MET A 210 2.84 -12.19 -1.83
N ALA A 211 3.78 -11.42 -2.36
CA ALA A 211 4.10 -11.42 -3.78
C ALA A 211 5.60 -11.40 -4.07
N THR A 212 5.98 -12.08 -5.15
CA THR A 212 7.34 -12.08 -5.69
C THR A 212 7.31 -11.91 -7.20
N TRP A 213 8.38 -11.36 -7.74
CA TRP A 213 8.61 -11.17 -9.16
C TRP A 213 9.83 -11.96 -9.57
N ARG A 214 9.64 -12.81 -10.58
CA ARG A 214 10.73 -13.56 -11.20
C ARG A 214 10.93 -13.05 -12.61
N ILE A 215 12.17 -12.74 -12.94
CA ILE A 215 12.59 -12.36 -14.28
C ILE A 215 13.90 -13.08 -14.60
N PRO A 216 14.18 -13.43 -15.87
CA PRO A 216 15.47 -13.99 -16.23
C PRO A 216 16.61 -13.08 -15.77
N GLY A 217 17.67 -13.68 -15.22
CA GLY A 217 18.83 -12.94 -14.72
C GLY A 217 19.60 -12.22 -15.83
N PRO A 218 20.48 -11.26 -15.47
CA PRO A 218 21.43 -10.67 -16.43
C PRO A 218 22.24 -11.77 -17.14
N GLY A 219 22.43 -11.64 -18.46
CA GLY A 219 23.11 -12.65 -19.27
C GLY A 219 22.29 -13.88 -19.66
N ALA A 220 21.08 -14.09 -19.10
CA ALA A 220 20.16 -15.14 -19.57
C ALA A 220 19.46 -14.78 -20.89
N GLY A 221 19.65 -13.55 -21.39
CA GLY A 221 19.02 -13.02 -22.59
C GLY A 221 17.57 -12.58 -22.37
N VAL A 222 16.85 -12.38 -23.47
CA VAL A 222 15.44 -11.96 -23.47
C VAL A 222 14.55 -13.07 -22.91
N GLY A 223 13.57 -12.72 -22.08
CA GLY A 223 12.58 -13.69 -21.61
C GLY A 223 11.49 -13.12 -20.71
N GLN A 224 10.45 -13.92 -20.51
CA GLN A 224 9.24 -13.56 -19.77
C GLN A 224 9.52 -13.31 -18.29
N GLY A 225 9.05 -12.18 -17.76
CA GLY A 225 8.92 -11.94 -16.33
C GLY A 225 7.56 -12.42 -15.82
N THR A 226 7.48 -12.86 -14.58
CA THR A 226 6.26 -13.44 -14.01
C THR A 226 6.10 -12.99 -12.56
N TRP A 227 4.93 -12.45 -12.25
CA TRP A 227 4.48 -12.21 -10.89
C TRP A 227 4.00 -13.52 -10.29
N PHE A 228 4.32 -13.76 -9.04
CA PHE A 228 3.76 -14.84 -8.23
C PHE A 228 3.17 -14.19 -6.99
N TYR A 229 1.91 -14.43 -6.69
CA TYR A 229 1.33 -14.00 -5.43
C TYR A 229 0.60 -15.15 -4.75
N ARG A 230 0.43 -15.04 -3.44
CA ARG A 230 -0.30 -16.00 -2.63
C ARG A 230 -1.40 -15.27 -1.87
N GLY A 231 -2.58 -15.26 -2.48
CA GLY A 231 -3.82 -14.75 -1.89
C GLY A 231 -4.15 -15.45 -0.58
N SER A 232 -4.65 -14.69 0.38
CA SER A 232 -5.01 -15.16 1.71
C SER A 232 -6.44 -15.74 1.79
N PHE A 233 -7.31 -15.40 0.84
CA PHE A 233 -8.66 -15.94 0.67
C PHE A 233 -8.78 -16.92 -0.50
N ASN A 234 -8.35 -16.52 -1.70
CA ASN A 234 -8.51 -17.28 -2.94
C ASN A 234 -7.26 -17.21 -3.82
N ASN A 235 -6.85 -18.36 -4.34
CA ASN A 235 -5.77 -18.45 -5.31
C ASN A 235 -6.31 -19.15 -6.57
N PRO A 236 -6.55 -18.42 -7.68
CA PRO A 236 -7.11 -19.00 -8.92
C PRO A 236 -6.36 -20.23 -9.46
N ASN A 237 -5.10 -20.44 -9.08
CA ASN A 237 -4.27 -21.60 -9.47
C ASN A 237 -3.84 -22.53 -8.32
N GLY A 238 -4.55 -22.55 -7.19
CA GLY A 238 -4.25 -23.48 -6.08
C GLY A 238 -3.66 -22.78 -4.86
N ASN A 239 -2.39 -23.02 -4.50
CA ASN A 239 -1.76 -22.38 -3.31
C ASN A 239 -1.00 -21.08 -3.66
N ILE A 240 -0.81 -20.80 -4.95
CA ILE A 240 -0.04 -19.68 -5.54
C ILE A 240 -0.67 -19.32 -6.88
N THR A 241 -0.79 -18.04 -7.19
CA THR A 241 -1.18 -17.52 -8.51
C THR A 241 0.04 -16.97 -9.24
N TYR A 242 0.10 -17.14 -10.56
CA TYR A 242 1.20 -16.64 -11.39
C TYR A 242 0.68 -15.86 -12.60
N ILE A 243 1.23 -14.67 -12.83
CA ILE A 243 0.81 -13.74 -13.88
C ILE A 243 2.02 -13.43 -14.77
N PRO A 244 2.08 -13.99 -16.00
CA PRO A 244 3.19 -13.76 -16.91
C PRO A 244 3.10 -12.36 -17.53
N PHE A 245 3.56 -11.34 -16.80
CA PHE A 245 3.39 -9.95 -17.20
C PHE A 245 4.65 -9.09 -16.96
N GLY A 246 5.36 -8.77 -18.03
CA GLY A 246 6.66 -8.08 -18.05
C GLY A 246 7.77 -8.96 -18.63
N MET A 247 8.96 -8.43 -18.83
CA MET A 247 10.05 -9.16 -19.48
C MET A 247 11.44 -8.59 -19.19
N ARG A 248 12.45 -9.46 -19.32
CA ARG A 248 13.81 -9.04 -19.64
C ARG A 248 13.92 -8.91 -21.15
N TYR A 249 14.52 -7.82 -21.60
CA TYR A 249 14.55 -7.46 -23.01
C TYR A 249 15.95 -7.20 -23.57
N GLY A 250 16.96 -7.69 -22.85
CA GLY A 250 18.35 -7.74 -23.28
C GLY A 250 19.23 -8.39 -22.21
N ASP A 251 20.55 -8.33 -22.38
CA ASP A 251 21.53 -8.97 -21.51
C ASP A 251 22.05 -8.08 -20.37
N GLN A 252 21.89 -6.75 -20.48
CA GLN A 252 22.35 -5.78 -19.49
C GLN A 252 21.43 -5.72 -18.25
N ALA A 253 22.00 -5.39 -17.09
CA ALA A 253 21.26 -5.40 -15.82
C ALA A 253 20.00 -4.51 -15.83
N ASP A 254 20.04 -3.38 -16.52
CA ASP A 254 18.93 -2.43 -16.60
C ASP A 254 17.89 -2.76 -17.69
N GLN A 255 18.15 -3.77 -18.54
CA GLN A 255 17.26 -4.23 -19.62
C GLN A 255 16.17 -5.19 -19.11
N ALA A 256 15.52 -4.79 -18.03
CA ALA A 256 14.49 -5.56 -17.36
C ALA A 256 13.39 -4.63 -16.87
N ASP A 257 12.14 -5.08 -17.04
CA ASP A 257 10.99 -4.39 -16.50
C ASP A 257 11.03 -4.33 -14.97
N ARG A 258 10.57 -3.22 -14.40
CA ARG A 258 10.51 -3.01 -12.95
C ARG A 258 9.06 -3.04 -12.47
N PRO A 259 8.70 -3.90 -11.50
CA PRO A 259 7.35 -3.94 -10.97
C PRO A 259 7.01 -2.67 -10.18
N VAL A 260 5.75 -2.27 -10.24
CA VAL A 260 5.14 -1.21 -9.42
C VAL A 260 3.78 -1.73 -8.97
N ILE A 261 3.50 -1.55 -7.68
CA ILE A 261 2.30 -2.06 -7.02
C ILE A 261 1.25 -0.96 -6.84
N GLY A 262 0.01 -1.38 -6.59
CA GLY A 262 -1.13 -0.51 -6.33
C GLY A 262 -2.40 -1.01 -6.99
N ASP A 263 -3.54 -0.46 -6.59
CA ASP A 263 -4.86 -0.64 -7.22
C ASP A 263 -5.06 0.51 -8.21
N PHE A 264 -4.79 0.29 -9.50
CA PHE A 264 -4.80 1.36 -10.49
C PHE A 264 -6.19 1.57 -11.14
N ASP A 265 -7.13 0.64 -10.94
CA ASP A 265 -8.48 0.73 -11.50
C ASP A 265 -9.58 1.01 -10.45
N GLY A 266 -9.27 0.85 -9.16
CA GLY A 266 -10.12 1.15 -8.01
C GLY A 266 -11.08 0.02 -7.64
N ASP A 267 -10.78 -1.22 -8.05
CA ASP A 267 -11.61 -2.39 -7.76
C ASP A 267 -11.37 -3.01 -6.37
N GLY A 268 -10.40 -2.46 -5.63
CA GLY A 268 -9.99 -2.92 -4.30
C GLY A 268 -8.96 -4.04 -4.33
N LYS A 269 -8.43 -4.41 -5.50
CA LYS A 269 -7.36 -5.40 -5.66
C LYS A 269 -6.10 -4.75 -6.21
N ALA A 270 -4.97 -5.28 -5.81
CA ALA A 270 -3.71 -4.88 -6.40
C ALA A 270 -3.58 -5.38 -7.84
N ASP A 271 -3.17 -4.46 -8.68
CA ASP A 271 -2.93 -4.66 -10.10
C ASP A 271 -1.46 -4.97 -10.39
N PHE A 272 -1.19 -5.42 -11.61
CA PHE A 272 0.16 -5.73 -12.08
C PHE A 272 0.64 -4.61 -13.00
N ARG A 273 1.47 -3.70 -12.48
CA ARG A 273 2.10 -2.66 -13.29
C ARG A 273 3.60 -2.89 -13.43
N ILE A 274 4.11 -2.70 -14.63
CA ILE A 274 5.54 -2.71 -14.90
C ILE A 274 5.97 -1.44 -15.60
N ARG A 275 7.18 -1.01 -15.30
CA ARG A 275 7.85 0.10 -15.97
C ARG A 275 8.96 -0.44 -16.86
N ARG A 276 8.91 -0.01 -18.12
CA ARG A 276 9.89 -0.29 -19.17
C ARG A 276 10.47 1.03 -19.67
N ARG A 277 11.71 1.02 -20.14
CA ARG A 277 12.25 2.16 -20.92
C ARG A 277 11.97 1.96 -22.41
N ALA A 278 11.67 3.04 -23.13
CA ALA A 278 11.31 2.98 -24.54
C ALA A 278 12.47 2.54 -25.45
N ASP A 279 13.70 3.02 -25.19
CA ASP A 279 14.89 2.61 -25.93
C ASP A 279 15.55 1.39 -25.28
N MET A 280 15.42 0.25 -25.95
CA MET A 280 15.94 -1.03 -25.48
C MET A 280 17.43 -1.22 -25.80
N THR A 281 18.06 -0.31 -26.55
CA THR A 281 19.46 -0.40 -27.02
C THR A 281 20.41 0.52 -26.26
N VAL A 282 20.03 1.78 -26.03
CA VAL A 282 20.84 2.76 -25.28
C VAL A 282 19.97 3.46 -24.24
N ALA A 283 20.31 3.28 -22.96
CA ALA A 283 19.65 3.98 -21.87
C ALA A 283 20.40 5.27 -21.54
N THR A 284 19.69 6.40 -21.61
CA THR A 284 20.10 7.65 -20.98
C THR A 284 19.17 7.97 -19.82
N SER A 285 19.50 8.97 -19.02
CA SER A 285 18.60 9.45 -17.96
C SER A 285 17.23 9.88 -18.50
N ASN A 286 17.20 10.33 -19.77
CA ASN A 286 16.04 10.93 -20.43
C ASN A 286 15.41 9.98 -21.46
N THR A 287 15.76 8.69 -21.47
CA THR A 287 15.02 7.70 -22.26
C THR A 287 13.59 7.63 -21.73
N GLN A 288 12.57 7.78 -22.58
CA GLN A 288 11.16 7.77 -22.16
C GLN A 288 10.82 6.49 -21.38
N ALA A 289 10.04 6.62 -20.31
CA ALA A 289 9.47 5.48 -19.60
C ALA A 289 8.06 5.17 -20.12
N ILE A 290 7.80 3.88 -20.30
CA ILE A 290 6.53 3.29 -20.71
C ILE A 290 6.05 2.43 -19.54
N TRP A 291 4.79 2.58 -19.18
CA TRP A 291 4.16 1.85 -18.10
C TRP A 291 3.09 0.96 -18.70
N TYR A 292 3.09 -0.31 -18.33
CA TYR A 292 2.09 -1.26 -18.76
C TYR A 292 1.33 -1.71 -17.51
N THR A 293 0.01 -1.65 -17.56
CA THR A 293 -0.86 -2.13 -16.47
C THR A 293 -1.67 -3.30 -16.98
N LEU A 294 -1.71 -4.37 -16.20
CA LEU A 294 -2.68 -5.44 -16.30
C LEU A 294 -3.45 -5.44 -14.99
N THR A 295 -4.73 -5.09 -15.05
CA THR A 295 -5.55 -5.06 -13.85
C THR A 295 -5.85 -6.47 -13.36
N ALA A 296 -6.19 -6.63 -12.09
CA ALA A 296 -6.62 -7.91 -11.52
C ALA A 296 -7.82 -8.51 -12.28
N SER A 297 -8.68 -7.65 -12.83
CA SER A 297 -9.82 -7.98 -13.69
C SER A 297 -9.44 -8.32 -15.16
N GLY A 298 -8.17 -8.15 -15.54
CA GLY A 298 -7.63 -8.52 -16.86
C GLY A 298 -7.65 -7.41 -17.91
N THR A 299 -7.89 -6.15 -17.50
CA THR A 299 -7.84 -4.99 -18.40
C THR A 299 -6.39 -4.59 -18.64
N TRP A 300 -6.03 -4.30 -19.90
CA TRP A 300 -4.67 -3.90 -20.27
C TRP A 300 -4.61 -2.43 -20.68
N SER A 301 -3.63 -1.69 -20.17
CA SER A 301 -3.38 -0.30 -20.53
C SER A 301 -1.88 0.02 -20.68
N VAL A 302 -1.60 1.12 -21.39
CA VAL A 302 -0.23 1.63 -21.62
C VAL A 302 -0.20 3.13 -21.43
N ASP A 303 0.77 3.59 -20.63
CA ASP A 303 0.99 5.01 -20.33
C ASP A 303 2.43 5.41 -20.66
N TYR A 304 2.58 6.55 -21.34
CA TYR A 304 3.88 7.18 -21.57
C TYR A 304 4.06 8.31 -20.56
N PHE A 305 4.95 8.08 -19.58
CA PHE A 305 5.11 9.00 -18.45
C PHE A 305 6.51 8.94 -17.85
N GLY A 306 7.15 10.10 -17.72
CA GLY A 306 8.48 10.23 -17.14
C GLY A 306 9.62 9.66 -18.00
N TRP A 307 10.80 9.62 -17.40
CA TRP A 307 12.06 9.16 -18.00
C TRP A 307 12.67 8.01 -17.22
N ASN A 308 13.61 7.27 -17.80
CA ASN A 308 14.25 6.07 -17.24
C ASN A 308 14.97 6.31 -15.90
N ALA A 309 15.53 7.50 -15.66
CA ALA A 309 16.18 7.82 -14.38
C ALA A 309 15.20 8.24 -13.28
N ASP A 310 13.95 8.57 -13.62
CA ASP A 310 12.98 9.02 -12.63
C ASP A 310 12.65 7.87 -11.65
N ARG A 311 12.41 8.19 -10.37
CA ARG A 311 12.02 7.21 -9.34
C ARG A 311 10.49 7.11 -9.30
N SER A 312 9.91 5.91 -9.21
CA SER A 312 8.46 5.73 -9.02
C SER A 312 8.07 6.01 -7.57
N LEU A 313 6.91 6.63 -7.38
CA LEU A 313 6.36 7.10 -6.11
C LEU A 313 4.84 6.88 -6.05
N ALA A 314 4.35 5.77 -6.60
CA ALA A 314 2.92 5.50 -6.74
C ALA A 314 2.21 5.61 -5.39
N GLY A 315 0.96 6.07 -5.41
CA GLY A 315 0.10 6.32 -4.23
C GLY A 315 -1.14 7.08 -4.66
N ASP A 316 -2.20 7.11 -3.85
CA ASP A 316 -3.43 7.87 -4.13
C ASP A 316 -3.25 9.37 -3.77
N TYR A 317 -2.98 10.23 -4.76
CA TYR A 317 -2.70 11.66 -4.52
C TYR A 317 -3.89 12.59 -4.82
N ASP A 318 -5.06 12.04 -5.13
CA ASP A 318 -6.30 12.79 -5.29
C ASP A 318 -7.46 12.31 -4.39
N GLY A 319 -7.25 11.21 -3.67
CA GLY A 319 -8.13 10.64 -2.67
C GLY A 319 -9.34 9.92 -3.28
N ASP A 320 -9.22 9.39 -4.50
CA ASP A 320 -10.31 8.66 -5.16
C ASP A 320 -10.31 7.15 -4.87
N GLY A 321 -9.32 6.67 -4.11
CA GLY A 321 -9.11 5.27 -3.77
C GLY A 321 -8.34 4.48 -4.81
N LYS A 322 -7.77 5.13 -5.84
CA LYS A 322 -6.89 4.52 -6.83
C LYS A 322 -5.46 4.97 -6.61
N THR A 323 -4.52 4.06 -6.84
CA THR A 323 -3.12 4.40 -6.92
C THR A 323 -2.85 5.25 -8.16
N ASP A 324 -2.27 6.43 -7.98
CA ASP A 324 -1.87 7.30 -9.08
C ASP A 324 -0.45 7.01 -9.59
N MET A 325 -0.18 7.46 -10.82
CA MET A 325 1.17 7.48 -11.34
C MET A 325 1.92 8.67 -10.78
N ALA A 326 3.01 8.43 -10.04
CA ALA A 326 3.88 9.51 -9.61
C ALA A 326 5.36 9.16 -9.79
N ILE A 327 6.13 10.16 -10.20
CA ILE A 327 7.58 10.05 -10.35
C ILE A 327 8.30 11.23 -9.73
N ALA A 328 9.52 11.00 -9.22
CA ALA A 328 10.48 12.07 -8.91
C ALA A 328 11.65 12.07 -9.88
N ARG A 329 11.85 13.22 -10.50
CA ARG A 329 13.00 13.55 -11.32
C ARG A 329 14.15 14.04 -10.45
N ASN A 330 15.37 13.74 -10.88
CA ASN A 330 16.61 14.09 -10.18
C ASN A 330 16.78 13.44 -8.80
N PHE A 331 15.91 12.49 -8.43
CA PHE A 331 15.92 11.88 -7.10
C PHE A 331 17.21 11.09 -6.81
N ASN A 332 17.77 10.44 -7.84
CA ASN A 332 18.96 9.59 -7.71
C ASN A 332 20.24 10.26 -8.26
N ILE A 333 20.27 11.59 -8.44
CA ILE A 333 21.36 12.27 -9.15
C ILE A 333 21.89 13.45 -8.33
N GLY A 334 22.87 13.20 -7.46
CA GLY A 334 23.54 14.25 -6.69
C GLY A 334 22.59 15.07 -5.80
N VAL A 335 23.16 16.02 -5.04
CA VAL A 335 22.40 16.83 -4.08
C VAL A 335 21.74 18.02 -4.80
N ILE A 336 20.66 17.75 -5.53
CA ILE A 336 19.91 18.75 -6.32
C ILE A 336 18.39 18.63 -6.08
N PRO A 337 17.61 19.71 -6.20
CA PRO A 337 16.16 19.65 -5.99
C PRO A 337 15.49 18.59 -6.87
N ALA A 338 14.65 17.77 -6.25
CA ALA A 338 13.83 16.82 -6.97
C ALA A 338 12.51 17.47 -7.40
N THR A 339 12.02 17.09 -8.58
CA THR A 339 10.73 17.55 -9.10
C THR A 339 9.79 16.37 -9.20
N TRP A 340 8.65 16.48 -8.55
CA TRP A 340 7.59 15.48 -8.55
C TRP A 340 6.62 15.77 -9.68
N TYR A 341 6.21 14.71 -10.36
CA TYR A 341 5.16 14.72 -11.37
C TYR A 341 4.15 13.66 -10.99
N ILE A 342 2.89 14.04 -10.91
CA ILE A 342 1.78 13.15 -10.57
C ILE A 342 0.78 13.20 -11.72
N ARG A 343 0.43 12.04 -12.24
CA ARG A 343 -0.66 11.82 -13.18
C ARG A 343 -1.71 10.98 -12.48
N SER A 344 -2.86 11.59 -12.27
CA SER A 344 -3.97 10.91 -11.64
C SER A 344 -4.57 9.86 -12.56
N THR A 345 -4.88 8.68 -12.02
CA THR A 345 -5.58 7.61 -12.76
C THR A 345 -7.08 7.86 -12.87
N SER A 346 -7.62 8.77 -12.07
CA SER A 346 -9.00 9.27 -12.14
C SER A 346 -9.26 10.17 -13.36
N GLY A 347 -8.18 10.61 -14.03
CA GLY A 347 -8.23 11.58 -15.13
C GLY A 347 -8.23 13.04 -14.65
N SER A 348 -7.98 13.27 -13.36
CA SER A 348 -7.71 14.60 -12.83
C SER A 348 -6.45 15.22 -13.46
N ALA A 349 -6.34 16.55 -13.43
CA ALA A 349 -5.23 17.25 -14.05
C ALA A 349 -3.88 16.88 -13.42
N ASP A 350 -2.87 16.63 -14.26
CA ASP A 350 -1.49 16.34 -13.84
C ASP A 350 -0.97 17.45 -12.88
N LYS A 351 -0.30 17.04 -11.80
CA LYS A 351 0.35 17.94 -10.83
C LYS A 351 1.87 17.90 -11.00
N GLN A 352 2.52 19.04 -10.81
CA GLN A 352 3.98 19.16 -10.79
C GLN A 352 4.42 20.16 -9.72
N PHE A 353 5.41 19.78 -8.90
CA PHE A 353 6.00 20.65 -7.89
C PHE A 353 7.41 20.18 -7.53
N ASN A 354 8.20 21.05 -6.89
CA ASN A 354 9.51 20.68 -6.36
C ASN A 354 9.35 20.19 -4.93
N TRP A 355 9.89 19.01 -4.63
CA TRP A 355 9.88 18.46 -3.29
C TRP A 355 11.05 17.51 -3.08
N GLY A 356 11.75 17.69 -1.97
CA GLY A 356 12.95 16.92 -1.64
C GLY A 356 14.20 17.29 -2.44
N LEU A 357 15.26 16.58 -2.11
CA LEU A 357 16.63 16.80 -2.53
C LEU A 357 17.23 15.45 -2.93
N GLY A 358 17.56 15.31 -4.21
CA GLY A 358 18.14 14.10 -4.76
C GLY A 358 19.43 13.69 -4.05
N GLY A 359 19.82 12.44 -4.23
CA GLY A 359 21.09 11.88 -3.75
C GLY A 359 21.19 11.68 -2.24
N VAL A 360 20.36 12.35 -1.43
CA VAL A 360 20.33 12.23 0.04
C VAL A 360 18.96 11.82 0.58
N ASP A 361 17.88 12.18 -0.11
CA ASP A 361 16.53 11.82 0.31
C ASP A 361 16.17 10.40 -0.12
N GLN A 362 15.43 9.70 0.73
CA GLN A 362 14.71 8.47 0.41
C GLN A 362 13.23 8.77 0.28
N VAL A 363 12.53 7.97 -0.51
CA VAL A 363 11.08 8.09 -0.71
C VAL A 363 10.37 7.56 0.54
N ALA A 364 9.33 8.24 1.01
CA ALA A 364 8.63 7.81 2.24
C ALA A 364 7.16 8.24 2.20
N GLN A 365 6.51 8.14 1.03
CA GLN A 365 5.10 8.45 0.83
C GLN A 365 4.21 7.76 1.87
N GLY A 366 3.14 8.43 2.28
CA GLY A 366 2.17 7.92 3.25
C GLY A 366 1.11 8.96 3.56
N ASP A 367 0.10 8.61 4.35
CA ASP A 367 -0.94 9.54 4.82
C ASP A 367 -0.61 9.95 6.27
N TYR A 368 0.27 10.93 6.45
CA TYR A 368 0.76 11.33 7.77
C TYR A 368 -0.20 12.29 8.47
N ASP A 369 -1.07 12.99 7.73
CA ASP A 369 -2.06 13.89 8.30
C ASP A 369 -3.45 13.26 8.52
N GLY A 370 -3.71 12.09 7.91
CA GLY A 370 -4.87 11.23 8.11
C GLY A 370 -6.11 11.64 7.32
N ASP A 371 -5.93 12.27 6.16
CA ASP A 371 -7.03 12.72 5.32
C ASP A 371 -7.43 11.73 4.22
N GLY A 372 -6.74 10.59 4.18
CA GLY A 372 -6.91 9.52 3.21
C GLY A 372 -6.36 9.86 1.83
N ILE A 373 -5.39 10.77 1.75
CA ILE A 373 -4.64 11.12 0.54
C ILE A 373 -3.16 10.95 0.86
N THR A 374 -2.42 10.38 -0.09
CA THR A 374 -0.97 10.24 0.01
C THR A 374 -0.30 11.62 0.07
N ASP A 375 0.47 11.84 1.13
CA ASP A 375 1.37 12.98 1.28
C ASP A 375 2.70 12.75 0.54
N PRO A 376 3.11 13.67 -0.35
CA PRO A 376 4.47 13.69 -0.89
C PRO A 376 5.51 13.83 0.23
N THR A 377 6.20 12.73 0.53
CA THR A 377 7.10 12.66 1.68
C THR A 377 8.46 12.09 1.31
N VAL A 378 9.49 12.68 1.90
CA VAL A 378 10.88 12.22 1.80
C VAL A 378 11.52 12.10 3.19
N TYR A 379 12.39 11.10 3.34
CA TYR A 379 13.24 10.94 4.52
C TYR A 379 14.67 11.36 4.18
N ARG A 380 15.14 12.46 4.77
CA ARG A 380 16.49 12.99 4.52
C ARG A 380 17.49 12.39 5.49
N ARG A 381 18.49 11.71 4.92
CA ARG A 381 19.61 11.10 5.63
C ARG A 381 20.79 12.07 5.80
N GLY A 382 21.73 11.70 6.67
CA GLY A 382 23.08 12.28 6.71
C GLY A 382 23.19 13.61 7.46
N GLY A 383 22.86 13.62 8.75
CA GLY A 383 23.00 14.80 9.61
C GLY A 383 21.67 15.29 10.21
N GLU A 384 20.56 15.03 9.53
CA GLU A 384 19.24 15.56 9.90
C GLU A 384 18.26 14.46 10.35
N ASN A 385 18.14 13.34 9.61
CA ASN A 385 17.17 12.27 9.90
C ASN A 385 15.75 12.82 10.10
N ASN A 386 15.28 13.54 9.09
CA ASN A 386 14.00 14.21 9.09
C ASN A 386 13.09 13.63 8.01
N TYR A 387 11.83 13.39 8.38
CA TYR A 387 10.73 13.31 7.43
C TYR A 387 10.32 14.73 7.03
N TYR A 388 10.25 14.99 5.73
CA TYR A 388 9.67 16.20 5.16
C TYR A 388 8.39 15.81 4.41
N VAL A 389 7.26 16.15 5.00
CA VAL A 389 5.92 15.83 4.52
C VAL A 389 5.30 17.08 3.92
N LEU A 390 4.81 17.00 2.68
CA LEU A 390 3.93 18.02 2.11
C LEU A 390 2.49 17.57 2.36
N ARG A 391 1.85 18.15 3.39
CA ARG A 391 0.51 17.72 3.80
C ARG A 391 -0.52 17.94 2.70
N SER A 392 -1.25 16.90 2.35
CA SER A 392 -2.32 16.88 1.34
C SER A 392 -3.47 17.83 1.72
N THR A 393 -3.77 17.93 3.03
CA THR A 393 -4.89 18.73 3.56
C THR A 393 -4.76 20.22 3.30
N ASP A 394 -3.55 20.77 3.37
CA ASP A 394 -3.31 22.22 3.33
C ASP A 394 -2.06 22.67 2.55
N ASN A 395 -1.31 21.74 1.95
CA ASN A 395 -0.05 21.96 1.25
C ASN A 395 1.06 22.62 2.09
N SER A 396 0.96 22.55 3.43
CA SER A 396 2.02 23.01 4.30
C SER A 396 3.07 21.92 4.53
N MET A 397 4.31 22.35 4.77
CA MET A 397 5.39 21.45 5.15
C MET A 397 5.26 21.06 6.62
N GLN A 398 5.26 19.76 6.90
CA GLN A 398 5.53 19.20 8.21
C GLN A 398 6.94 18.59 8.22
N VAL A 399 7.68 18.84 9.29
CA VAL A 399 9.01 18.26 9.51
C VAL A 399 8.96 17.47 10.81
N PHE A 400 9.35 16.20 10.74
CA PHE A 400 9.44 15.34 11.91
C PHE A 400 10.83 14.72 11.99
N HIS A 401 11.53 14.99 13.08
CA HIS A 401 12.85 14.42 13.34
C HIS A 401 12.68 13.01 13.93
N TRP A 402 13.21 12.01 13.25
CA TRP A 402 13.10 10.62 13.66
C TRP A 402 14.31 9.81 13.21
N GLY A 403 14.91 9.07 14.14
CA GLY A 403 16.18 8.40 13.91
C GLY A 403 17.35 9.17 14.53
N LYS A 404 18.57 8.73 14.21
CA LYS A 404 19.80 9.33 14.74
C LYS A 404 20.91 9.11 13.73
N ASP A 405 21.82 10.07 13.60
CA ASP A 405 23.09 9.81 12.94
C ASP A 405 23.93 8.91 13.85
N ASP A 406 23.83 7.62 13.61
CA ASP A 406 24.66 6.65 14.27
C ASP A 406 26.00 6.54 13.51
N VAL A 407 27.05 7.03 14.15
CA VAL A 407 28.40 7.10 13.57
C VAL A 407 28.98 5.72 13.27
N ASP A 408 28.43 4.66 13.89
CA ASP A 408 28.95 3.30 13.77
C ASP A 408 28.49 2.59 12.48
N CYS A 409 27.35 2.98 11.89
CA CYS A 409 26.80 2.37 10.67
C CYS A 409 26.75 3.29 9.44
N GLY A 410 27.10 4.56 9.60
CA GLY A 410 27.15 5.55 8.53
C GLY A 410 25.76 6.09 8.12
N PRO A 411 25.69 7.04 7.19
CA PRO A 411 24.47 7.81 6.90
C PRO A 411 23.32 6.98 6.28
N ALA A 412 23.52 5.70 5.97
CA ALA A 412 22.55 4.87 5.28
C ALA A 412 21.81 3.88 6.17
N CYS A 413 22.08 3.84 7.48
CA CYS A 413 21.53 2.80 8.34
C CYS A 413 20.05 2.94 8.69
N ASP A 414 19.51 4.16 8.71
CA ASP A 414 18.09 4.37 8.93
C ASP A 414 17.34 4.33 7.60
N ILE A 415 16.43 3.37 7.49
CA ILE A 415 15.57 3.19 6.32
C ILE A 415 14.13 3.48 6.73
N ALA A 416 13.50 4.47 6.10
CA ALA A 416 12.08 4.73 6.28
C ALA A 416 11.28 3.50 5.81
N VAL A 417 10.45 2.95 6.69
CA VAL A 417 9.71 1.71 6.41
C VAL A 417 8.63 1.96 5.35
N ALA A 418 8.05 3.16 5.31
CA ALA A 418 7.08 3.61 4.30
C ALA A 418 7.63 3.54 2.85
N THR A 419 8.95 3.41 2.63
CA THR A 419 9.49 3.14 1.29
C THR A 419 9.00 1.81 0.69
N TYR A 420 8.56 0.86 1.53
CA TYR A 420 8.30 -0.53 1.16
C TYR A 420 6.82 -0.91 1.16
N ASN A 421 5.93 0.07 1.35
CA ASN A 421 4.49 -0.05 1.25
C ASN A 421 3.95 1.22 0.57
N SER A 422 3.08 1.10 -0.42
CA SER A 422 2.62 2.24 -1.22
C SER A 422 1.11 2.27 -1.42
N ARG A 423 0.36 1.66 -0.49
CA ARG A 423 -1.10 1.65 -0.52
C ARG A 423 -1.73 3.01 -0.28
#